data_AF-A0A316UF73-F1
#
_entry.id   AF-A0A316UF73-F1
#
_cell.length_a   1.000
_cell.length_b   1.000
_cell.length_c   1.000
_cell.angle_alpha   90.00
_cell.angle_beta   90.00
_cell.angle_gamma   90.00
#
_symmetry.space_group_name_H-M   'P 1'
#
loop_
_entity.id
_entity.type
_entity.pdbx_description
1 polymer ?
#
loop_
_entity_poly.entity_id
_entity_poly.type
_entity_poly.pdbx_seq_one_letter_code
_entity_poly.pdbx_strand_id
1 'polypeptide(L)'
;MPQETIDFPAAYVLIGAYRLAHDPALWKPMWQDISGAAKKAGLVALVWGILTWPLQRVFVRTFMGGSSRVLGMSGAYHSLSEKADRLDDSLPFIIPIPSLQGFATFMFVLSQCSTILELWLRRRLKAARAKAYGETVRSRGKAPEWWTDYYEEWEEPPTQKAIKGAQKQSFYTKLATPLLRFFVFKVLLLPLDWVPFLSLFLSSWLRSLSLGRQLHEPLFQAKRMTPLQVEVWVTERSFAYRQFGFAAALFEHIPILGLVLSISNRVGAA
;
A
#
# COMPACT_ATOMS: atom_id res chain seq x y z
N MET A 1 29.12 -11.43 -5.75
CA MET A 1 28.95 -11.81 -4.33
C MET A 1 27.48 -12.09 -4.11
N PRO A 2 27.08 -13.24 -3.54
CA PRO A 2 25.70 -13.45 -3.16
C PRO A 2 25.38 -12.43 -2.08
N GLN A 3 24.52 -11.46 -2.39
CA GLN A 3 24.01 -10.54 -1.39
C GLN A 3 23.10 -11.37 -0.49
N GLU A 4 23.48 -11.56 0.78
CA GLU A 4 22.59 -12.17 1.77
C GLU A 4 21.39 -11.25 2.00
N THR A 5 20.43 -11.34 1.09
CA THR A 5 19.09 -10.81 1.30
C THR A 5 18.42 -11.71 2.32
N ILE A 6 17.78 -11.12 3.32
CA ILE A 6 16.96 -11.84 4.29
C ILE A 6 16.04 -12.84 3.55
N ASP A 7 16.02 -14.10 4.02
CA ASP A 7 15.25 -15.21 3.43
C ASP A 7 13.74 -14.93 3.32
N PHE A 8 13.25 -13.94 4.06
CA PHE A 8 11.87 -13.47 4.06
C PHE A 8 11.76 -12.01 3.58
N PRO A 9 11.65 -11.76 2.26
CA PRO A 9 11.56 -10.42 1.68
C PRO A 9 10.41 -9.55 2.22
N ALA A 10 9.33 -10.15 2.70
CA ALA A 10 8.23 -9.40 3.30
C ALA A 10 8.62 -8.68 4.61
N ALA A 11 9.66 -9.15 5.33
CA ALA A 11 10.16 -8.48 6.54
C ALA A 11 10.75 -7.09 6.26
N TYR A 12 11.23 -6.82 5.04
CA TYR A 12 11.80 -5.50 4.70
C TYR A 12 10.80 -4.35 4.88
N VAL A 13 9.50 -4.64 4.81
CA VAL A 13 8.45 -3.65 5.08
C VAL A 13 8.47 -3.22 6.56
N LEU A 14 8.65 -4.17 7.47
CA LEU A 14 8.77 -3.89 8.92
C LEU A 14 10.10 -3.21 9.24
N ILE A 15 11.19 -3.66 8.63
CA ILE A 15 12.52 -3.04 8.81
C ILE A 15 12.51 -1.60 8.32
N GLY A 16 11.88 -1.33 7.17
CA GLY A 16 11.69 0.02 6.66
C GLY A 16 10.92 0.90 7.63
N ALA A 17 9.88 0.35 8.28
CA ALA A 17 9.04 1.09 9.21
C ALA A 17 9.80 1.39 10.51
N TYR A 18 10.48 0.39 11.04
CA TYR A 18 11.34 0.50 12.21
C TYR A 18 12.43 1.56 11.97
N ARG A 19 13.15 1.48 10.85
CA ARG A 19 14.22 2.40 10.52
C ARG A 19 13.73 3.82 10.30
N LEU A 20 12.60 3.99 9.61
CA LEU A 20 11.99 5.31 9.44
C LEU A 20 11.63 5.91 10.81
N ALA A 21 11.07 5.13 11.74
CA ALA A 21 10.68 5.63 13.06
C ALA A 21 11.89 5.99 13.95
N HIS A 22 12.98 5.23 13.89
CA HIS A 22 14.11 5.37 14.81
C HIS A 22 15.24 6.26 14.29
N ASP A 23 15.44 6.36 12.97
CA ASP A 23 16.54 7.12 12.40
C ASP A 23 16.15 8.60 12.19
N PRO A 24 16.67 9.53 13.00
CA PRO A 24 16.34 10.95 12.87
C PRO A 24 16.88 11.56 11.57
N ALA A 25 17.89 10.97 10.94
CA ALA A 25 18.37 11.42 9.64
C ALA A 25 17.38 11.11 8.53
N LEU A 26 16.50 10.12 8.73
CA LEU A 26 15.44 9.76 7.79
C LEU A 26 14.17 10.58 8.05
N TRP A 27 13.49 10.42 9.21
CA TRP A 27 12.14 10.97 9.35
C TRP A 27 12.09 12.49 9.47
N LYS A 28 13.06 13.13 10.12
CA LYS A 28 13.05 14.59 10.34
C LYS A 28 13.01 15.37 9.03
N PRO A 29 13.92 15.14 8.06
CA PRO A 29 13.87 15.90 6.80
C PRO A 29 12.62 15.60 5.98
N MET A 30 12.11 14.37 6.00
CA MET A 30 10.87 14.02 5.30
C MET A 30 9.65 14.71 5.91
N TRP A 31 9.58 14.76 7.25
CA TRP A 31 8.50 15.42 7.96
C TRP A 31 8.55 16.93 7.77
N GLN A 32 9.73 17.55 7.81
CA GLN A 32 9.87 18.98 7.56
C GLN A 32 9.32 19.37 6.18
N ASP A 33 9.64 18.58 5.14
CA ASP A 33 9.19 18.83 3.76
C ASP A 33 7.66 18.66 3.57
N ILE A 34 7.02 17.79 4.38
CA ILE A 34 5.61 17.43 4.25
C ILE A 34 4.72 18.21 5.23
N SER A 35 5.22 18.54 6.43
CA SER A 35 4.42 18.96 7.59
C SER A 35 3.49 20.14 7.31
N GLY A 36 3.96 21.16 6.59
CA GLY A 36 3.15 22.34 6.25
C GLY A 36 1.95 21.98 5.37
N ALA A 37 2.15 21.15 4.35
CA ALA A 37 1.08 20.68 3.49
C ALA A 37 0.17 19.67 4.22
N ALA A 38 0.76 18.79 5.03
CA ALA A 38 0.01 17.79 5.79
C ALA A 38 -0.90 18.43 6.85
N LYS A 39 -0.49 19.51 7.50
CA LYS A 39 -1.34 20.26 8.44
C LYS A 39 -2.56 20.85 7.75
N LYS A 40 -2.36 21.52 6.60
CA LYS A 40 -3.47 22.06 5.80
C LYS A 40 -4.40 20.93 5.35
N ALA A 41 -3.82 19.83 4.87
CA ALA A 41 -4.55 18.65 4.42
C ALA A 41 -5.33 17.94 5.51
N GLY A 42 -4.74 17.81 6.70
CA GLY A 42 -5.42 17.31 7.88
C GLY A 42 -6.62 18.18 8.25
N LEU A 43 -6.47 19.51 8.19
CA LEU A 43 -7.57 20.43 8.48
C LEU A 43 -8.74 20.28 7.49
N VAL A 44 -8.47 20.19 6.18
CA VAL A 44 -9.52 19.97 5.18
C VAL A 44 -10.17 18.60 5.33
N ALA A 45 -9.38 17.55 5.56
CA ALA A 45 -9.91 16.20 5.79
C ALA A 45 -10.78 16.14 7.06
N LEU A 46 -10.38 16.85 8.13
CA LEU A 46 -11.15 16.94 9.38
C LEU A 46 -12.47 17.70 9.17
N VAL A 47 -12.43 18.85 8.50
CA VAL A 47 -13.63 19.62 8.17
C VAL A 47 -14.58 18.79 7.30
N TRP A 48 -14.04 18.09 6.29
CA TRP A 48 -14.82 17.16 5.48
C TRP A 48 -15.49 16.09 6.34
N GLY A 49 -14.72 15.37 7.15
CA GLY A 49 -15.23 14.30 8.00
C GLY A 49 -16.33 14.73 8.95
N ILE A 50 -16.21 15.92 9.58
CA ILE A 50 -17.23 16.47 10.48
C ILE A 50 -18.49 16.86 9.72
N LEU A 51 -18.36 17.59 8.61
CA LEU A 51 -19.50 18.07 7.83
C LEU A 51 -20.27 16.93 7.17
N THR A 52 -19.59 15.89 6.69
CA THR A 52 -20.22 14.76 6.01
C THR A 52 -20.70 13.65 6.95
N TRP A 53 -20.32 13.69 8.24
CA TRP A 53 -20.65 12.66 9.23
C TRP A 53 -22.13 12.26 9.27
N PRO A 54 -23.11 13.19 9.41
CA PRO A 54 -24.52 12.80 9.49
C PRO A 54 -24.99 12.13 8.20
N LEU A 55 -24.55 12.62 7.04
CA LEU A 55 -24.90 12.07 5.74
C LEU A 55 -24.30 10.66 5.55
N GLN A 56 -23.03 10.47 5.92
CA GLN A 56 -22.35 9.18 5.83
C GLN A 56 -22.97 8.15 6.76
N ARG A 57 -23.36 8.54 7.98
CA ARG A 57 -24.06 7.65 8.93
C ARG A 57 -25.40 7.16 8.38
N VAL A 58 -26.17 8.05 7.74
CA VAL A 58 -27.43 7.67 7.07
C VAL A 58 -27.15 6.74 5.90
N PHE A 59 -26.18 7.06 5.05
CA PHE A 59 -25.80 6.23 3.91
C PHE A 59 -25.38 4.82 4.33
N VAL A 60 -24.48 4.69 5.31
CA VAL A 60 -23.99 3.39 5.80
C VAL A 60 -25.11 2.58 6.43
N ARG A 61 -25.99 3.21 7.22
CA ARG A 61 -27.16 2.53 7.80
C ARG A 61 -28.07 1.97 6.71
N THR A 62 -28.40 2.78 5.70
CA THR A 62 -29.25 2.35 4.58
C THR A 62 -28.59 1.25 3.76
N PHE A 63 -27.29 1.38 3.49
CA PHE A 63 -26.52 0.40 2.72
C PHE A 63 -26.42 -0.93 3.45
N MET A 64 -25.99 -0.95 4.72
CA MET A 64 -25.85 -2.18 5.51
C MET A 64 -27.21 -2.83 5.83
N GLY A 65 -28.25 -2.02 6.04
CA GLY A 65 -29.61 -2.52 6.25
C GLY A 65 -30.25 -3.10 4.97
N GLY A 66 -29.95 -2.50 3.81
CA GLY A 66 -30.41 -3.00 2.51
C GLY A 66 -29.63 -4.23 2.03
N SER A 67 -28.31 -4.22 2.20
CA SER A 67 -27.43 -5.30 1.72
C SER A 67 -27.66 -6.60 2.48
N SER A 68 -27.85 -6.57 3.80
CA SER A 68 -28.10 -7.80 4.57
C SER A 68 -29.43 -8.49 4.20
N ARG A 69 -30.41 -7.72 3.70
CA ARG A 69 -31.76 -8.18 3.37
C ARG A 69 -31.85 -8.78 1.96
N VAL A 70 -31.13 -8.20 1.00
CA VAL A 70 -31.07 -8.70 -0.40
C VAL A 70 -30.30 -10.03 -0.50
N LEU A 71 -29.50 -10.38 0.51
CA LEU A 71 -28.49 -11.44 0.40
C LEU A 71 -28.73 -12.66 1.29
N GLY A 72 -29.84 -12.72 2.03
CA GLY A 72 -30.18 -13.87 2.89
C GLY A 72 -29.22 -14.11 4.06
N MET A 73 -28.24 -13.22 4.29
CA MET A 73 -27.22 -13.31 5.34
C MET A 73 -27.61 -12.58 6.62
N SER A 74 -28.90 -12.31 6.82
CA SER A 74 -29.43 -11.62 8.00
C SER A 74 -29.02 -12.32 9.30
N GLY A 75 -29.01 -13.66 9.32
CA GLY A 75 -28.61 -14.43 10.51
C GLY A 75 -27.13 -14.26 10.91
N ALA A 76 -26.22 -14.27 9.93
CA ALA A 76 -24.79 -14.04 10.19
C ALA A 76 -24.53 -12.61 10.67
N TYR A 77 -25.17 -11.63 10.03
CA TYR A 77 -25.11 -10.23 10.41
C TYR A 77 -25.66 -9.98 11.83
N HIS A 78 -26.81 -10.57 12.16
CA HIS A 78 -27.36 -10.49 13.52
C HIS A 78 -26.43 -11.11 14.55
N SER A 79 -25.85 -12.29 14.27
CA SER A 79 -24.90 -12.92 15.20
C SER A 79 -23.60 -12.14 15.40
N LEU A 80 -23.11 -11.47 14.36
CA LEU A 80 -21.92 -10.61 14.44
C LEU A 80 -22.20 -9.29 15.14
N SER A 81 -23.36 -8.66 14.86
CA SER A 81 -23.81 -7.45 15.55
C SER A 81 -24.03 -7.73 17.04
N GLU A 82 -24.75 -8.80 17.38
CA GLU A 82 -25.07 -9.16 18.77
C GLU A 82 -23.81 -9.52 19.57
N LYS A 83 -22.84 -10.22 18.96
CA LYS A 83 -21.55 -10.50 19.62
C LYS A 83 -20.67 -9.26 19.77
N ALA A 84 -20.69 -8.34 18.80
CA ALA A 84 -19.95 -7.09 18.88
C ALA A 84 -20.54 -6.17 19.97
N ASP A 85 -21.87 -6.08 20.04
CA ASP A 85 -22.57 -5.25 21.04
C ASP A 85 -22.41 -5.84 22.47
N ARG A 86 -22.35 -7.17 22.64
CA ARG A 86 -22.07 -7.82 23.94
C ARG A 86 -20.65 -7.61 24.49
N LEU A 87 -19.65 -7.42 23.62
CA LEU A 87 -18.27 -7.15 24.04
C LEU A 87 -18.15 -5.75 24.67
N ASP A 88 -18.98 -4.81 24.23
CA ASP A 88 -19.06 -3.43 24.72
C ASP A 88 -19.56 -3.36 26.18
N ASP A 89 -20.48 -4.25 26.57
CA ASP A 89 -21.06 -4.32 27.92
C ASP A 89 -20.11 -4.87 29.02
N SER A 90 -18.99 -5.50 28.64
CA SER A 90 -18.14 -6.28 29.57
C SER A 90 -16.92 -5.54 30.14
N LEU A 91 -16.68 -4.28 29.75
CA LEU A 91 -15.51 -3.52 30.18
C LEU A 91 -15.85 -2.52 31.30
N PRO A 92 -15.02 -2.41 32.37
CA PRO A 92 -15.27 -1.51 33.52
C PRO A 92 -15.04 -0.01 33.21
N PHE A 93 -14.76 0.32 31.96
CA PHE A 93 -14.66 1.67 31.42
C PHE A 93 -15.36 1.69 30.06
N ILE A 94 -16.17 2.73 29.80
CA ILE A 94 -16.83 2.94 28.51
C ILE A 94 -15.74 3.37 27.52
N ILE A 95 -15.10 2.42 26.84
CA ILE A 95 -14.53 2.75 25.54
C ILE A 95 -15.75 2.92 24.63
N PRO A 96 -15.95 4.07 23.96
CA PRO A 96 -16.97 4.18 22.94
C PRO A 96 -16.51 3.34 21.75
N ILE A 97 -16.59 2.01 21.83
CA ILE A 97 -16.41 1.15 20.67
C ILE A 97 -17.68 1.39 19.86
N PRO A 98 -17.60 2.06 18.70
CA PRO A 98 -18.81 2.36 17.96
C PRO A 98 -19.41 1.02 17.52
N SER A 99 -20.74 0.87 17.71
CA SER A 99 -21.50 -0.25 17.15
C SER A 99 -21.06 -0.56 15.73
N LEU A 100 -21.25 -1.79 15.25
CA LEU A 100 -20.73 -2.23 13.94
C LEU A 100 -20.96 -1.20 12.80
N GLN A 101 -22.12 -0.53 12.82
CA GLN A 101 -22.46 0.55 11.90
C GLN A 101 -21.64 1.84 12.10
N GLY A 102 -21.39 2.24 13.35
CA GLY A 102 -20.53 3.36 13.68
C GLY A 102 -19.06 3.09 13.33
N PHE A 103 -18.56 1.87 13.55
CA PHE A 103 -17.23 1.47 13.10
C PHE A 103 -17.13 1.50 11.56
N ALA A 104 -18.12 0.94 10.85
CA ALA A 104 -18.17 0.99 9.39
C ALA A 104 -18.24 2.43 8.87
N THR A 105 -19.03 3.30 9.51
CA THR A 105 -19.10 4.72 9.17
C THR A 105 -17.73 5.38 9.38
N PHE A 106 -17.10 5.16 10.54
CA PHE A 106 -15.78 5.69 10.85
C PHE A 106 -14.73 5.26 9.82
N MET A 107 -14.64 3.97 9.50
CA MET A 107 -13.70 3.46 8.49
C MET A 107 -13.98 4.02 7.10
N PHE A 108 -15.25 4.21 6.74
CA PHE A 108 -15.64 4.82 5.47
C PHE A 108 -15.20 6.29 5.40
N VAL A 109 -15.45 7.09 6.45
CA VAL A 109 -14.98 8.49 6.52
C VAL A 109 -13.45 8.55 6.49
N LEU A 110 -12.79 7.68 7.25
CA LEU A 110 -11.33 7.62 7.34
C LEU A 110 -10.68 7.31 5.99
N SER A 111 -11.28 6.42 5.20
CA SER A 111 -10.87 6.12 3.82
C SER A 111 -10.98 7.34 2.89
N GLN A 112 -12.07 8.12 3.01
CA GLN A 112 -12.23 9.36 2.25
C GLN A 112 -11.20 10.41 2.68
N CYS A 113 -10.99 10.60 3.99
CA CYS A 113 -9.97 11.48 4.53
C CYS A 113 -8.57 11.10 4.03
N SER A 114 -8.24 9.81 4.04
CA SER A 114 -6.98 9.29 3.49
C SER A 114 -6.81 9.62 2.00
N THR A 115 -7.88 9.52 1.21
CA THR A 115 -7.86 9.87 -0.23
C THR A 115 -7.63 11.36 -0.42
N ILE A 116 -8.29 12.22 0.36
CA ILE A 116 -8.10 13.68 0.33
C ILE A 116 -6.64 14.02 0.66
N LEU A 117 -6.10 13.43 1.72
CA LEU A 117 -4.69 13.60 2.12
C LEU A 117 -3.75 13.15 0.99
N GLU A 118 -3.97 11.99 0.39
CA GLU A 118 -3.14 11.47 -0.70
C GLU A 118 -3.13 12.41 -1.91
N LEU A 119 -4.31 12.88 -2.33
CA LEU A 119 -4.44 13.76 -3.49
C LEU A 119 -3.67 15.08 -3.28
N TRP A 120 -3.82 15.68 -2.10
CA TRP A 120 -3.16 16.94 -1.79
C TRP A 120 -1.66 16.80 -1.54
N LEU A 121 -1.23 15.68 -0.94
CA LEU A 121 0.17 15.41 -0.66
C LEU A 121 0.90 14.71 -1.81
N ARG A 122 0.22 14.33 -2.90
CA ARG A 122 0.75 13.49 -3.99
C ARG A 122 2.16 13.87 -4.47
N ARG A 123 2.39 15.16 -4.74
CA ARG A 123 3.69 15.66 -5.23
C ARG A 123 4.77 15.59 -4.13
N ARG A 124 4.42 15.96 -2.90
CA ARG A 124 5.32 15.97 -1.74
C ARG A 124 5.67 14.55 -1.29
N LEU A 125 4.69 13.65 -1.27
CA LEU A 125 4.91 12.22 -1.01
C LEU A 125 5.83 11.60 -2.05
N LYS A 126 5.68 11.93 -3.34
CA LYS A 126 6.60 11.45 -4.38
C LYS A 126 8.04 11.90 -4.11
N ALA A 127 8.24 13.17 -3.75
CA ALA A 127 9.56 13.71 -3.42
C ALA A 127 10.15 13.06 -2.15
N ALA A 128 9.34 12.93 -1.09
CA ALA A 128 9.77 12.31 0.18
C ALA A 128 10.14 10.83 -0.01
N ARG A 129 9.39 10.08 -0.82
CA ARG A 129 9.71 8.68 -1.18
C ARG A 129 11.06 8.56 -1.89
N ALA A 130 11.38 9.47 -2.81
CA ALA A 130 12.66 9.48 -3.52
C ALA A 130 13.81 9.86 -2.57
N LYS A 131 13.60 10.88 -1.72
CA LYS A 131 14.56 11.30 -0.70
C LYS A 131 14.83 10.19 0.32
N ALA A 132 13.79 9.48 0.75
CA ALA A 132 13.89 8.35 1.66
C ALA A 132 14.80 7.26 1.12
N TYR A 133 14.61 6.86 -0.14
CA TYR A 133 15.48 5.88 -0.78
C TYR A 133 16.94 6.36 -0.80
N GLY A 134 17.19 7.59 -1.27
CA GLY A 134 18.54 8.15 -1.38
C GLY A 134 19.27 8.26 -0.04
N GLU A 135 18.60 8.76 1.00
CA GLU A 135 19.17 8.85 2.35
C GLU A 135 19.43 7.47 2.97
N THR A 136 18.56 6.50 2.68
CA THR A 136 18.73 5.12 3.14
C THR A 136 19.96 4.46 2.51
N VAL A 137 20.16 4.68 1.21
CA VAL A 137 21.36 4.25 0.49
C VAL A 137 22.60 4.93 1.04
N ARG A 138 22.55 6.25 1.24
CA ARG A 138 23.68 7.05 1.76
C ARG A 138 24.10 6.59 3.15
N SER A 139 23.13 6.39 4.06
CA SER A 139 23.39 5.92 5.42
C SER A 139 23.87 4.47 5.50
N ARG A 140 23.66 3.66 4.44
CA ARG A 140 24.30 2.34 4.33
C ARG A 140 25.78 2.40 3.94
N GLY A 141 26.32 3.60 3.63
CA GLY A 141 27.76 3.81 3.44
C GLY A 141 28.38 3.05 2.27
N LYS A 142 27.58 2.61 1.29
CA LYS A 142 28.07 1.82 0.16
C LYS A 142 28.94 2.70 -0.75
N ALA A 143 30.16 2.25 -1.02
CA ALA A 143 31.09 2.95 -1.91
C ALA A 143 30.49 3.14 -3.32
N PRO A 144 30.87 4.17 -4.09
CA PRO A 144 30.40 4.34 -5.47
C PRO A 144 30.67 3.12 -6.35
N GLU A 145 31.78 2.43 -6.10
CA GLU A 145 32.18 1.18 -6.77
C GLU A 145 31.20 0.02 -6.55
N TRP A 146 30.40 0.06 -5.48
CA TRP A 146 29.36 -0.93 -5.21
C TRP A 146 28.24 -0.88 -6.27
N TRP A 147 28.01 0.28 -6.87
CA TRP A 147 27.00 0.48 -7.92
C TRP A 147 27.55 0.10 -9.29
N THR A 148 27.99 -1.15 -9.43
CA THR A 148 28.41 -1.70 -10.71
C THR A 148 27.22 -1.81 -11.66
N ASP A 149 27.53 -1.73 -12.96
CA ASP A 149 26.61 -2.05 -14.03
C ASP A 149 26.05 -3.47 -13.85
N TYR A 150 24.90 -3.72 -14.48
CA TYR A 150 24.26 -5.04 -14.49
C TYR A 150 25.21 -6.12 -14.99
N TYR A 151 25.37 -7.18 -14.20
CA TYR A 151 25.96 -8.44 -14.63
C TYR A 151 24.96 -9.55 -14.32
N GLU A 152 24.95 -10.59 -15.14
CA GLU A 152 24.04 -11.72 -14.96
C GLU A 152 24.54 -12.61 -13.81
N GLU A 153 23.67 -12.89 -12.84
CA GLU A 153 24.02 -13.68 -11.65
C GLU A 153 23.78 -15.17 -11.86
N TRP A 154 22.91 -15.54 -12.81
CA TRP A 154 22.53 -16.93 -13.07
C TRP A 154 23.24 -17.48 -14.30
N GLU A 155 23.67 -18.74 -14.23
CA GLU A 155 24.28 -19.43 -15.39
C GLU A 155 23.27 -19.60 -16.54
N GLU A 156 22.00 -19.85 -16.23
CA GLU A 156 20.92 -20.01 -17.19
C GLU A 156 19.75 -19.06 -16.91
N PRO A 157 19.83 -17.77 -17.33
CA PRO A 157 18.78 -16.80 -17.08
C PRO A 157 17.52 -17.12 -17.90
N PRO A 158 16.30 -16.90 -17.35
CA PRO A 158 15.02 -17.18 -18.02
C PRO A 158 14.66 -16.12 -19.08
N THR A 159 15.56 -15.88 -20.04
CA THR A 159 15.47 -14.84 -21.08
C THR A 159 14.19 -14.94 -21.91
N GLN A 160 13.78 -16.13 -22.31
CA GLN A 160 12.55 -16.33 -23.10
C GLN A 160 11.30 -15.89 -22.35
N LYS A 161 11.22 -16.15 -21.04
CA LYS A 161 10.11 -15.72 -20.19
C LYS A 161 10.13 -14.20 -20.02
N ALA A 162 11.32 -13.62 -19.82
CA ALA A 162 11.50 -12.18 -19.68
C ALA A 162 11.11 -11.42 -20.96
N ILE A 163 11.47 -11.90 -22.16
CA ILE A 163 11.07 -11.29 -23.43
C ILE A 163 9.55 -11.30 -23.59
N LYS A 164 8.90 -12.44 -23.31
CA LYS A 164 7.43 -12.53 -23.33
C LYS A 164 6.79 -11.60 -22.29
N GLY A 165 7.40 -11.47 -21.12
CA GLY A 165 7.01 -10.54 -20.06
C GLY A 165 7.08 -9.08 -20.52
N ALA A 166 8.20 -8.67 -21.11
CA ALA A 166 8.43 -7.34 -21.64
C ALA A 166 7.37 -6.94 -22.69
N GLN A 167 7.09 -7.83 -23.63
CA GLN A 167 6.08 -7.63 -24.68
C GLN A 167 4.69 -7.45 -24.08
N LYS A 168 4.31 -8.33 -23.14
CA LYS A 168 3.04 -8.23 -22.42
C LYS A 168 2.95 -6.96 -21.60
N GLN A 169 4.01 -6.55 -20.92
CA GLN A 169 4.04 -5.36 -20.07
C GLN A 169 3.80 -4.09 -20.90
N SER A 170 4.38 -3.99 -22.10
CA SER A 170 4.11 -2.87 -23.03
C SER A 170 2.64 -2.81 -23.45
N PHE A 171 2.00 -3.97 -23.64
CA PHE A 171 0.58 -4.05 -23.93
C PHE A 171 -0.29 -3.68 -22.72
N TYR A 172 0.02 -4.22 -21.54
CA TYR A 172 -0.71 -3.93 -20.30
C TYR A 172 -0.59 -2.46 -19.90
N THR A 173 0.58 -1.83 -20.03
CA THR A 173 0.76 -0.40 -19.72
C THR A 173 -0.04 0.50 -20.66
N LYS A 174 -0.20 0.11 -21.93
CA LYS A 174 -1.07 0.82 -22.89
C LYS A 174 -2.56 0.64 -22.60
N LEU A 175 -2.97 -0.55 -22.15
CA LEU A 175 -4.35 -0.83 -21.78
C LEU A 175 -4.74 -0.30 -20.39
N ALA A 176 -3.81 -0.24 -19.44
CA ALA A 176 -4.04 0.16 -18.05
C ALA A 176 -4.19 1.68 -17.88
N THR A 177 -5.14 2.26 -18.61
CA THR A 177 -5.59 3.64 -18.40
C THR A 177 -6.12 3.78 -16.96
N PRO A 178 -5.93 4.92 -16.27
CA PRO A 178 -6.42 5.12 -14.90
C PRO A 178 -7.90 4.79 -14.71
N LEU A 179 -8.71 5.02 -15.75
CA LEU A 179 -10.13 4.67 -15.80
C LEU A 179 -10.37 3.15 -15.82
N LEU A 180 -9.64 2.41 -16.66
CA LEU A 180 -9.76 0.94 -16.69
C LEU A 180 -9.31 0.34 -15.36
N ARG A 181 -8.22 0.88 -14.78
CA ARG A 181 -7.74 0.47 -13.46
C ARG A 181 -8.81 0.72 -12.39
N PHE A 182 -9.45 1.89 -12.41
CA PHE A 182 -10.57 2.18 -11.51
C PHE A 182 -11.71 1.17 -11.72
N PHE A 183 -12.14 0.95 -12.96
CA PHE A 183 -13.22 0.01 -13.27
C PHE A 183 -12.92 -1.42 -12.81
N VAL A 184 -11.74 -1.95 -13.11
CA VAL A 184 -11.35 -3.31 -12.69
C VAL A 184 -11.26 -3.42 -11.17
N PHE A 185 -10.53 -2.52 -10.51
CA PHE A 185 -10.30 -2.68 -9.06
C PHE A 185 -11.47 -2.21 -8.18
N LYS A 186 -12.39 -1.38 -8.69
CA LYS A 186 -13.53 -0.85 -7.91
C LYS A 186 -14.89 -1.39 -8.32
N VAL A 187 -15.09 -1.75 -9.59
CA VAL A 187 -16.39 -2.25 -10.09
C VAL A 187 -16.35 -3.76 -10.22
N LEU A 188 -15.35 -4.32 -10.90
CA LEU A 188 -15.26 -5.77 -11.11
C LEU A 188 -14.96 -6.54 -9.82
N LEU A 189 -14.19 -5.95 -8.90
CA LEU A 189 -13.89 -6.54 -7.59
C LEU A 189 -14.94 -6.26 -6.52
N LEU A 190 -15.98 -5.46 -6.81
CA LEU A 190 -17.03 -5.13 -5.86
C LEU A 190 -17.77 -6.37 -5.31
N PRO A 191 -18.05 -7.42 -6.10
CA PRO A 191 -18.60 -8.68 -5.57
C PRO A 191 -17.69 -9.39 -4.56
N LEU A 192 -16.39 -9.10 -4.55
CA LEU A 192 -15.43 -9.69 -3.62
C LEU A 192 -15.33 -8.93 -2.29
N ASP A 193 -15.84 -7.70 -2.22
CA ASP A 193 -15.93 -6.92 -0.96
C ASP A 193 -16.90 -7.56 0.07
N TRP A 194 -17.57 -8.64 -0.32
CA TRP A 194 -18.60 -9.33 0.45
C TRP A 194 -18.01 -10.31 1.46
N VAL A 195 -16.78 -10.76 1.20
CA VAL A 195 -15.95 -11.48 2.17
C VAL A 195 -15.00 -10.47 2.79
N PRO A 196 -15.05 -10.24 4.11
CA PRO A 196 -14.14 -9.32 4.79
C PRO A 196 -12.69 -9.59 4.41
N PHE A 197 -11.96 -8.51 4.12
CA PHE A 197 -10.55 -8.53 3.72
C PHE A 197 -10.23 -9.22 2.37
N LEU A 198 -11.11 -10.00 1.76
CA LEU A 198 -10.78 -10.72 0.52
C LEU A 198 -10.39 -9.78 -0.62
N SER A 199 -11.11 -8.68 -0.79
CA SER A 199 -10.79 -7.66 -1.79
C SER A 199 -9.45 -6.97 -1.50
N LEU A 200 -9.13 -6.72 -0.23
CA LEU A 200 -7.83 -6.22 0.21
C LEU A 200 -6.71 -7.21 -0.16
N PHE A 201 -6.88 -8.50 0.16
CA PHE A 201 -5.94 -9.55 -0.18
C PHE A 201 -5.73 -9.67 -1.69
N LEU A 202 -6.82 -9.75 -2.46
CA LEU A 202 -6.71 -9.92 -3.91
C LEU A 202 -6.15 -8.68 -4.61
N SER A 203 -6.59 -7.48 -4.23
CA SER A 203 -6.06 -6.24 -4.81
C SER A 203 -4.57 -6.06 -4.49
N SER A 204 -4.14 -6.40 -3.27
CA SER A 204 -2.73 -6.42 -2.88
C SER A 204 -1.94 -7.48 -3.65
N TRP A 205 -2.52 -8.66 -3.84
CA TRP A 205 -1.90 -9.74 -4.62
C TRP A 205 -1.71 -9.36 -6.09
N LEU A 206 -2.74 -8.82 -6.73
CA LEU A 206 -2.68 -8.36 -8.12
C LEU A 206 -1.68 -7.21 -8.31
N ARG A 207 -1.58 -6.32 -7.32
CA ARG A 207 -0.64 -5.19 -7.33
C ARG A 207 0.79 -5.59 -6.96
N SER A 208 0.99 -6.71 -6.25
CA SER A 208 2.25 -7.10 -5.60
C SER A 208 3.50 -6.97 -6.48
N LEU A 209 3.53 -7.68 -7.60
CA LEU A 209 4.68 -7.68 -8.51
C LEU A 209 4.97 -6.29 -9.09
N SER A 210 3.91 -5.56 -9.47
CA SER A 210 4.04 -4.20 -10.00
C SER A 210 4.58 -3.21 -8.96
N LEU A 211 4.15 -3.34 -7.71
CA LEU A 211 4.61 -2.49 -6.61
C LEU A 211 6.05 -2.80 -6.24
N GLY A 212 6.40 -4.08 -6.11
CA GLY A 212 7.79 -4.50 -5.84
C GLY A 212 8.75 -3.95 -6.90
N ARG A 213 8.40 -4.08 -8.19
CA ARG A 213 9.17 -3.48 -9.29
C ARG A 213 9.28 -1.96 -9.16
N GLN A 214 8.17 -1.27 -8.91
CA GLN A 214 8.13 0.20 -8.78
C GLN A 214 8.98 0.72 -7.60
N LEU A 215 9.06 -0.05 -6.51
CA LEU A 215 9.85 0.29 -5.34
C LEU A 215 11.36 0.16 -5.62
N HIS A 216 11.78 -0.85 -6.40
CA HIS A 216 13.18 -1.05 -6.84
C HIS A 216 13.58 -0.27 -8.10
N GLU A 217 12.70 0.52 -8.71
CA GLU A 217 13.04 1.37 -9.85
C GLU A 217 14.35 2.18 -9.67
N PRO A 218 14.65 2.81 -8.50
CA PRO A 218 15.90 3.53 -8.32
C PRO A 218 17.14 2.62 -8.35
N LEU A 219 17.03 1.36 -7.92
CA LEU A 219 18.10 0.36 -8.01
C LEU A 219 18.41 0.04 -9.46
N PHE A 220 17.39 -0.16 -10.29
CA PHE A 220 17.55 -0.45 -11.72
C PHE A 220 18.22 0.70 -12.45
N GLN A 221 17.84 1.93 -12.10
CA GLN A 221 18.45 3.15 -12.63
C GLN A 221 19.91 3.30 -12.21
N ALA A 222 20.23 3.03 -10.95
CA ALA A 222 21.60 3.09 -10.44
C ALA A 222 22.51 2.04 -11.10
N LYS A 223 21.97 0.86 -11.46
CA LYS A 223 22.68 -0.19 -12.19
C LYS A 223 22.61 -0.06 -13.72
N ARG A 224 22.02 1.02 -14.24
CA ARG A 224 21.85 1.31 -15.68
C ARG A 224 21.24 0.15 -16.47
N MET A 225 20.30 -0.57 -15.85
CA MET A 225 19.68 -1.74 -16.48
C MET A 225 18.83 -1.32 -17.68
N THR A 226 18.97 -2.05 -18.78
CA THR A 226 18.05 -1.94 -19.92
C THR A 226 16.68 -2.54 -19.56
N PRO A 227 15.58 -2.18 -20.25
CA PRO A 227 14.26 -2.72 -19.95
C PRO A 227 14.20 -4.25 -19.98
N LEU A 228 14.95 -4.90 -20.87
CA LEU A 228 15.05 -6.36 -20.93
C LEU A 228 15.76 -6.93 -19.71
N GLN A 229 16.88 -6.33 -19.28
CA GLN A 229 17.60 -6.74 -18.08
C GLN A 229 16.74 -6.59 -16.82
N VAL A 230 15.92 -5.54 -16.72
CA VAL A 230 14.95 -5.39 -15.61
C VAL A 230 13.95 -6.55 -15.60
N GLU A 231 13.42 -6.95 -16.76
CA GLU A 231 12.50 -8.09 -16.84
C GLU A 231 13.16 -9.41 -16.47
N VAL A 232 14.41 -9.63 -16.90
CA VAL A 232 15.20 -10.81 -16.52
C VAL A 232 15.39 -10.85 -15.00
N TRP A 233 15.90 -9.76 -14.42
CA TRP A 233 16.11 -9.60 -12.98
C TRP A 233 14.85 -9.85 -12.14
N VAL A 234 13.72 -9.27 -12.56
CA VAL A 234 12.43 -9.42 -11.87
C VAL A 234 11.86 -10.83 -12.07
N THR A 235 12.07 -11.46 -13.23
CA THR A 235 11.59 -12.82 -13.51
C THR A 235 12.32 -13.84 -12.62
N GLU A 236 13.64 -13.71 -12.49
CA GLU A 236 14.47 -14.55 -11.62
C GLU A 236 14.02 -14.47 -10.17
N ARG A 237 13.74 -13.25 -9.68
CA ARG A 237 13.36 -12.99 -8.28
C ARG A 237 11.85 -12.81 -8.10
N SER A 238 11.05 -13.34 -9.02
CA SER A 238 9.61 -13.04 -9.11
C SER A 238 8.85 -13.35 -7.82
N PHE A 239 9.22 -14.42 -7.12
CA PHE A 239 8.64 -14.78 -5.84
C PHE A 239 8.97 -13.76 -4.74
N ALA A 240 10.24 -13.37 -4.61
CA ALA A 240 10.68 -12.36 -3.64
C ALA A 240 10.00 -11.01 -3.88
N TYR A 241 9.92 -10.58 -5.15
CA TYR A 241 9.21 -9.35 -5.53
C TYR A 241 7.71 -9.40 -5.22
N ARG A 242 7.06 -10.56 -5.42
CA ARG A 242 5.66 -10.75 -5.05
C ARG A 242 5.46 -10.68 -3.55
N GLN A 243 6.28 -11.37 -2.75
CA GLN A 243 6.16 -11.34 -1.30
C GLN A 243 6.36 -9.93 -0.73
N PHE A 244 7.45 -9.27 -1.12
CA PHE A 244 7.73 -7.90 -0.67
C PHE A 244 6.64 -6.92 -1.13
N GLY A 245 6.29 -6.95 -2.41
CA GLY A 245 5.27 -6.07 -2.97
C GLY A 245 3.87 -6.32 -2.41
N PHE A 246 3.55 -7.57 -2.06
CA PHE A 246 2.29 -7.93 -1.42
C PHE A 246 2.19 -7.35 0.00
N ALA A 247 3.23 -7.56 0.82
CA ALA A 247 3.30 -6.98 2.16
C ALA A 247 3.27 -5.43 2.13
N ALA A 248 4.02 -4.83 1.20
CA ALA A 248 4.05 -3.39 0.99
C ALA A 248 2.66 -2.85 0.60
N ALA A 249 1.94 -3.56 -0.28
CA ALA A 249 0.59 -3.18 -0.69
C ALA A 249 -0.40 -3.23 0.48
N LEU A 250 -0.36 -4.30 1.30
CA LEU A 250 -1.20 -4.41 2.50
C LEU A 250 -0.99 -3.24 3.46
N PHE A 251 0.26 -2.85 3.68
CA PHE A 251 0.61 -1.73 4.55
C PHE A 251 0.11 -0.39 3.98
N GLU A 252 0.19 -0.20 2.66
CA GLU A 252 -0.35 1.00 2.00
C GLU A 252 -1.88 1.10 2.06
N HIS A 253 -2.59 -0.01 2.27
CA HIS A 253 -4.05 -0.02 2.38
C HIS A 253 -4.58 0.44 3.73
N ILE A 254 -3.74 0.58 4.75
CA ILE A 254 -4.17 1.08 6.06
C ILE A 254 -4.50 2.58 5.91
N PRO A 255 -5.73 3.03 6.19
CA PRO A 255 -6.09 4.43 6.02
C PRO A 255 -5.18 5.36 6.83
N ILE A 256 -4.76 6.47 6.22
CA ILE A 256 -3.83 7.48 6.77
C ILE A 256 -2.42 6.94 7.02
N LEU A 257 -2.26 5.86 7.80
CA LEU A 257 -0.97 5.24 8.09
C LEU A 257 -0.27 4.75 6.81
N GLY A 258 -1.03 4.26 5.84
CA GLY A 258 -0.54 3.82 4.53
C GLY A 258 0.25 4.90 3.78
N LEU A 259 -0.03 6.18 4.01
CA LEU A 259 0.75 7.28 3.43
C LEU A 259 2.17 7.31 4.00
N VAL A 260 2.31 7.15 5.30
CA VAL A 260 3.62 7.06 5.98
C VAL A 260 4.31 5.74 5.63
N LEU A 261 3.55 4.64 5.64
CA LEU A 261 4.06 3.32 5.32
C LEU A 261 4.54 3.23 3.86
N SER A 262 3.96 4.00 2.94
CA SER A 262 4.48 4.11 1.56
C SER A 262 5.88 4.72 1.47
N ILE A 263 6.27 5.56 2.43
CA ILE A 263 7.63 6.09 2.56
C ILE A 263 8.53 5.04 3.19
N SER A 264 8.06 4.38 4.26
CA SER A 264 8.74 3.24 4.88
C SER A 264 9.07 2.12 3.87
N ASN A 265 8.13 1.78 2.97
CA ASN A 265 8.33 0.78 1.93
C ASN A 265 9.51 1.15 1.00
N ARG A 266 9.78 2.45 0.79
CA ARG A 266 10.95 2.91 0.03
C ARG A 266 12.25 2.74 0.80
N VAL A 267 12.22 2.92 2.11
CA VAL A 267 13.35 2.63 3.01
C VAL A 267 13.62 1.13 3.04
N GLY A 268 12.59 0.29 3.09
CA GLY A 268 12.73 -1.18 3.03
C GLY A 268 13.27 -1.69 1.69
N ALA A 269 12.95 -1.00 0.59
CA ALA A 269 13.41 -1.32 -0.77
C ALA A 269 14.86 -0.85 -1.07
N ALA A 270 15.42 0.03 -0.24
CA ALA A 270 16.79 0.52 -0.34
C ALA A 270 17.74 -0.32 0.52
#